data_AF-A0A261U636-F1
#
_entry.id   AF-A0A261U636-F1
#
_cell.length_a   1.000
_cell.length_b   1.000
_cell.length_c   1.000
_cell.angle_alpha   90.00
_cell.angle_beta   90.00
_cell.angle_gamma   90.00
#
_symmetry.space_group_name_H-M   'P 1'
#
loop_
_entity.id
_entity.type
_entity.pdbx_description
1 polymer ?
#
loop_
_entity_poly.entity_id
_entity_poly.type
_entity_poly.pdbx_seq_one_letter_code
_entity_poly.pdbx_strand_id
1 'polypeptide(L)'
;MKTKRSMSLIKTIGAALSMMAASAFAAEFPTQPVHILVGFSPGGSNDLIARLIAPELSKELGQQVVIENKPGANGNIAADALLKAEPDGHTLLVCTTGFMSVQPTLYPSLRIKPATDILPVTLVGMTPYLALVNAKVPVKTMQEFIDYAKQNPGKLSFASSGVGAAGHLVGEAMQHLAGVKMLHIPYKGTGQALSDLVSGEVQVIFDQPISSYQYVQSGQLRALAAVNPKRLTAFPDIPSVSEVGLPKLDLVPWTGLCAGKGTPAEVLDKVQRAVSKVLAKPEIAKRLSGDGVEVVGNTPAEFAAFLQQDRERWHRAVESAGIPPT
;
A
#
# COMPACT_ATOMS: atom_id res chain seq x y z
N MET A 1 15.65 -30.69 75.47
CA MET A 1 15.64 -29.30 74.95
C MET A 1 16.77 -29.09 73.92
N LYS A 2 16.80 -29.83 72.79
CA LYS A 2 17.81 -29.66 71.71
C LYS A 2 17.32 -30.28 70.39
N THR A 3 16.26 -29.76 69.76
CA THR A 3 15.80 -30.29 68.44
C THR A 3 14.99 -29.29 67.61
N LYS A 4 15.16 -27.98 67.82
CA LYS A 4 14.37 -26.95 67.09
C LYS A 4 15.19 -25.90 66.33
N ARG A 5 16.52 -26.04 66.22
CA ARG A 5 17.37 -25.03 65.55
C ARG A 5 17.79 -25.35 64.11
N SER A 6 17.62 -26.59 63.62
CA SER A 6 18.12 -26.97 62.29
C SER A 6 17.09 -26.87 61.15
N MET A 7 15.78 -26.81 61.45
CA MET A 7 14.73 -26.67 60.42
C MET A 7 14.46 -25.23 59.97
N SER A 8 15.11 -24.23 60.59
CA SER A 8 14.90 -22.81 60.25
C SER A 8 15.77 -22.34 59.09
N LEU A 9 16.90 -22.99 58.79
CA LEU A 9 17.81 -22.53 57.72
C LEU A 9 17.42 -23.06 56.33
N ILE A 10 16.73 -24.21 56.25
CA ILE A 10 16.33 -24.80 54.95
C ILE A 10 15.10 -24.09 54.35
N LYS A 11 14.25 -23.50 55.19
CA LYS A 11 13.07 -22.74 54.73
C LYS A 11 13.41 -21.35 54.19
N THR A 12 14.56 -20.79 54.52
CA THR A 12 14.96 -19.44 54.07
C THR A 12 15.68 -19.46 52.71
N ILE A 13 16.24 -20.59 52.28
CA ILE A 13 16.92 -20.72 50.97
C ILE A 13 15.90 -20.99 49.84
N GLY A 14 14.79 -21.68 50.14
CA GLY A 14 13.75 -21.98 49.15
C GLY A 14 12.88 -20.78 48.73
N ALA A 15 12.82 -19.72 49.54
CA ALA A 15 12.02 -18.53 49.24
C ALA A 15 12.79 -17.47 48.40
N ALA A 16 14.13 -17.59 48.30
CA ALA A 16 14.95 -16.67 47.51
C ALA A 16 15.10 -17.09 46.04
N LEU A 17 14.98 -18.39 45.71
CA LEU A 17 15.07 -18.85 44.32
C LEU A 17 13.79 -18.64 43.49
N SER A 18 12.63 -18.46 44.12
CA SER A 18 11.36 -18.28 43.41
C SER A 18 11.13 -16.87 42.87
N MET A 19 11.96 -15.89 43.28
CA MET A 19 11.87 -14.49 42.83
C MET A 19 12.79 -14.16 41.64
N MET A 20 13.64 -15.10 41.19
CA MET A 20 14.55 -14.90 40.05
C MET A 20 14.02 -15.43 38.72
N ALA A 21 12.82 -16.02 38.68
CA ALA A 21 12.23 -16.58 37.46
C ALA A 21 11.29 -15.63 36.70
N ALA A 22 11.08 -14.40 37.18
CA ALA A 22 10.15 -13.44 36.57
C ALA A 22 10.84 -12.33 35.76
N SER A 23 12.15 -12.41 35.53
CA SER A 23 12.79 -11.68 34.44
C SER A 23 12.68 -12.51 33.17
N ALA A 24 11.44 -12.70 32.68
CA ALA A 24 11.30 -13.00 31.26
C ALA A 24 11.96 -11.82 30.56
N PHE A 25 13.18 -12.03 30.04
CA PHE A 25 13.76 -11.14 29.05
C PHE A 25 12.67 -10.97 28.01
N ALA A 26 12.04 -9.80 27.96
CA ALA A 26 11.28 -9.41 26.79
C ALA A 26 12.27 -9.57 25.64
N ALA A 27 12.10 -10.62 24.84
CA ALA A 27 13.02 -10.91 23.76
C ALA A 27 13.09 -9.63 22.92
N GLU A 28 14.29 -9.07 22.80
CA GLU A 28 14.46 -7.76 22.20
C GLU A 28 14.08 -7.86 20.71
N PHE A 29 12.87 -7.42 20.35
CA PHE A 29 12.42 -7.43 18.97
C PHE A 29 13.31 -6.52 18.10
N PRO A 30 13.71 -6.89 16.87
CA PRO A 30 13.55 -8.22 16.27
C PRO A 30 14.71 -9.16 16.61
N THR A 31 14.39 -10.45 16.82
CA THR A 31 15.39 -11.51 17.12
C THR A 31 15.72 -12.39 15.91
N GLN A 32 14.97 -12.24 14.82
CA GLN A 32 15.10 -12.96 13.57
C GLN A 32 14.72 -12.02 12.41
N PRO A 33 14.89 -12.44 11.14
CA PRO A 33 14.48 -11.63 10.00
C PRO A 33 13.02 -11.17 10.08
N VAL A 34 12.77 -9.95 9.62
CA VAL A 34 11.43 -9.38 9.49
C VAL A 34 10.96 -9.54 8.05
N HIS A 35 9.79 -10.14 7.87
CA HIS A 35 9.18 -10.40 6.59
C HIS A 35 8.11 -9.34 6.31
N ILE A 36 8.23 -8.64 5.18
CA ILE A 36 7.21 -7.71 4.70
C ILE A 36 6.49 -8.37 3.53
N LEU A 37 5.22 -8.69 3.76
CA LEU A 37 4.33 -9.27 2.77
C LEU A 37 3.79 -8.18 1.84
N VAL A 38 3.87 -8.42 0.54
CA VAL A 38 3.30 -7.56 -0.50
C VAL A 38 2.19 -8.32 -1.21
N GLY A 39 0.96 -7.82 -1.15
CA GLY A 39 -0.24 -8.46 -1.69
C GLY A 39 -0.39 -8.45 -3.23
N PHE A 40 0.66 -8.06 -3.95
CA PHE A 40 0.64 -7.81 -5.39
C PHE A 40 1.89 -8.39 -6.06
N SER A 41 1.80 -8.61 -7.38
CA SER A 41 2.92 -9.13 -8.17
C SER A 41 4.15 -8.22 -8.07
N PRO A 42 5.38 -8.77 -8.18
CA PRO A 42 6.60 -7.98 -8.24
C PRO A 42 6.58 -6.91 -9.35
N GLY A 43 7.39 -5.86 -9.19
CA GLY A 43 7.54 -4.78 -10.18
C GLY A 43 6.42 -3.74 -10.21
N GLY A 44 5.39 -3.89 -9.35
CA GLY A 44 4.43 -2.84 -9.08
C GLY A 44 4.92 -1.87 -7.99
N SER A 45 4.24 -0.74 -7.85
CA SER A 45 4.63 0.36 -6.96
C SER A 45 4.84 -0.07 -5.50
N ASN A 46 3.94 -0.89 -4.96
CA ASN A 46 4.04 -1.44 -3.59
C ASN A 46 5.31 -2.26 -3.37
N ASP A 47 5.67 -3.09 -4.35
CA ASP A 47 6.88 -3.92 -4.30
C ASP A 47 8.14 -3.05 -4.39
N LEU A 48 8.15 -2.07 -5.30
CA LEU A 48 9.27 -1.15 -5.48
C LEU A 48 9.50 -0.28 -4.24
N ILE A 49 8.44 0.26 -3.62
CA ILE A 49 8.56 1.02 -2.36
C ILE A 49 9.11 0.13 -1.25
N ALA A 50 8.57 -1.07 -1.07
CA ALA A 50 9.02 -2.00 -0.02
C ALA A 50 10.50 -2.38 -0.21
N ARG A 51 10.91 -2.70 -1.44
CA ARG A 51 12.31 -3.03 -1.77
C ARG A 51 13.24 -1.84 -1.65
N LEU A 52 12.76 -0.62 -1.90
CA LEU A 52 13.55 0.60 -1.73
C LEU A 52 13.90 0.84 -0.26
N ILE A 53 12.95 0.65 0.66
CA ILE A 53 13.18 0.91 2.09
C ILE A 53 13.83 -0.26 2.83
N ALA A 54 13.66 -1.50 2.36
CA ALA A 54 14.09 -2.70 3.08
C ALA A 54 15.59 -2.75 3.46
N PRO A 55 16.55 -2.36 2.60
CA PRO A 55 17.97 -2.37 2.96
C PRO A 55 18.29 -1.42 4.11
N GLU A 56 17.74 -0.20 4.08
CA GLU A 56 17.94 0.77 5.15
C GLU A 56 17.17 0.39 6.41
N LEU A 57 15.98 -0.19 6.27
CA LEU A 57 15.22 -0.70 7.40
C LEU A 57 15.92 -1.88 8.09
N SER A 58 16.63 -2.72 7.32
CA SER A 58 17.44 -3.80 7.89
C SER A 58 18.56 -3.26 8.78
N LYS A 59 19.20 -2.17 8.35
CA LYS A 59 20.23 -1.48 9.15
C LYS A 59 19.65 -0.87 10.42
N GLU A 60 18.49 -0.21 10.33
CA GLU A 60 17.84 0.42 11.49
C GLU A 60 17.32 -0.61 12.51
N LEU A 61 16.84 -1.77 12.04
CA LEU A 61 16.30 -2.82 12.91
C LEU A 61 17.37 -3.79 13.43
N GLY A 62 18.55 -3.84 12.80
CA GLY A 62 19.61 -4.79 13.15
C GLY A 62 19.33 -6.24 12.74
N GLN A 63 18.28 -6.46 11.95
CA GLN A 63 17.90 -7.76 11.38
C GLN A 63 17.54 -7.59 9.92
N GLN A 64 17.71 -8.67 9.14
CA GLN A 64 17.37 -8.64 7.72
C GLN A 64 15.87 -8.40 7.52
N VAL A 65 15.52 -7.49 6.61
CA VAL A 65 14.15 -7.31 6.12
C VAL A 65 13.99 -7.99 4.77
N VAL A 66 13.06 -8.95 4.69
CA VAL A 66 12.80 -9.76 3.51
C VAL A 66 11.45 -9.37 2.90
N ILE A 67 11.42 -9.10 1.60
CA ILE A 67 10.18 -8.79 0.87
C ILE A 67 9.61 -10.07 0.24
N GLU A 68 8.36 -10.39 0.55
CA GLU A 68 7.64 -11.54 0.01
C GLU A 68 6.38 -11.13 -0.73
N ASN A 69 6.32 -11.39 -2.04
CA ASN A 69 5.10 -11.16 -2.81
C ASN A 69 4.13 -12.35 -2.66
N LYS A 70 2.92 -12.11 -2.13
CA LYS A 70 1.81 -13.07 -2.04
C LYS A 70 0.59 -12.52 -2.81
N PRO A 71 0.63 -12.54 -4.16
CA PRO A 71 -0.30 -11.77 -4.98
C PRO A 71 -1.69 -12.39 -5.10
N GLY A 72 -2.72 -11.55 -5.05
CA GLY A 72 -4.09 -11.91 -5.43
C GLY A 72 -5.16 -11.38 -4.49
N ALA A 73 -6.42 -11.39 -4.97
CA ALA A 73 -7.60 -10.95 -4.24
C ALA A 73 -7.46 -9.58 -3.56
N ASN A 74 -6.84 -8.61 -4.26
CA ASN A 74 -6.58 -7.25 -3.76
C ASN A 74 -5.86 -7.24 -2.40
N GLY A 75 -4.89 -8.14 -2.22
CA GLY A 75 -4.07 -8.26 -1.01
C GLY A 75 -4.60 -9.20 0.07
N ASN A 76 -5.81 -9.75 -0.07
CA ASN A 76 -6.35 -10.69 0.92
C ASN A 76 -5.48 -11.94 1.13
N ILE A 77 -4.77 -12.43 0.11
CA ILE A 77 -3.89 -13.59 0.26
C ILE A 77 -2.70 -13.28 1.18
N ALA A 78 -2.12 -12.09 1.04
CA ALA A 78 -1.05 -11.64 1.93
C ALA A 78 -1.58 -11.35 3.34
N ALA A 79 -2.78 -10.78 3.47
CA ALA A 79 -3.41 -10.53 4.76
C ALA A 79 -3.77 -11.83 5.50
N ASP A 80 -4.28 -12.86 4.81
CA ASP A 80 -4.54 -14.17 5.39
C ASP A 80 -3.25 -14.82 5.92
N ALA A 81 -2.15 -14.70 5.16
CA ALA A 81 -0.84 -15.17 5.61
C ALA A 81 -0.33 -14.40 6.84
N LEU A 82 -0.50 -13.07 6.87
CA LEU A 82 -0.17 -12.23 8.02
C LEU A 82 -0.95 -12.67 9.28
N LEU A 83 -2.25 -12.88 9.15
CA LEU A 83 -3.12 -13.23 10.28
C LEU A 83 -2.91 -14.66 10.80
N LYS A 84 -2.28 -15.52 10.02
CA LYS A 84 -1.85 -16.88 10.43
C LYS A 84 -0.46 -16.90 11.03
N ALA A 85 0.34 -15.86 10.84
CA ALA A 85 1.65 -15.73 11.45
C ALA A 85 1.53 -15.37 12.93
N GLU A 86 2.60 -15.61 13.70
CA GLU A 86 2.67 -15.14 15.07
C GLU A 86 2.57 -13.61 15.09
N PRO A 87 1.72 -13.03 15.95
CA PRO A 87 1.53 -11.59 16.03
C PRO A 87 2.65 -10.97 16.90
N ASP A 88 3.91 -11.15 16.49
CA ASP A 88 5.10 -10.72 17.22
C ASP A 88 5.88 -9.60 16.49
N GLY A 89 5.37 -9.18 15.32
CA GLY A 89 5.93 -8.15 14.46
C GLY A 89 7.00 -8.60 13.47
N HIS A 90 7.40 -9.87 13.46
CA HIS A 90 8.33 -10.39 12.43
C HIS A 90 7.65 -10.62 11.08
N THR A 91 6.32 -10.58 11.03
CA THR A 91 5.56 -10.51 9.77
C THR A 91 4.76 -9.23 9.72
N LEU A 92 4.98 -8.45 8.67
CA LEU A 92 4.31 -7.18 8.39
C LEU A 92 3.67 -7.24 7.01
N LEU A 93 2.79 -6.30 6.72
CA LEU A 93 2.05 -6.23 5.45
C LEU A 93 2.13 -4.83 4.86
N VAL A 94 2.46 -4.74 3.57
CA VAL A 94 2.19 -3.52 2.80
C VAL A 94 0.68 -3.39 2.63
N CYS A 95 0.11 -2.43 3.33
CA CYS A 95 -1.30 -2.11 3.26
C CYS A 95 -1.55 -0.94 2.30
N THR A 96 -2.71 -0.95 1.65
CA THR A 96 -3.04 -0.03 0.57
C THR A 96 -4.45 0.51 0.76
N THR A 97 -4.74 1.61 0.06
CA THR A 97 -6.09 2.17 -0.05
C THR A 97 -7.15 1.14 -0.44
N GLY A 98 -6.86 0.30 -1.44
CA GLY A 98 -7.80 -0.71 -1.93
C GLY A 98 -8.19 -1.70 -0.85
N PHE A 99 -7.22 -2.19 -0.08
CA PHE A 99 -7.44 -3.19 0.96
C PHE A 99 -8.02 -2.58 2.26
N MET A 100 -7.49 -1.45 2.71
CA MET A 100 -7.84 -0.90 4.04
C MET A 100 -9.05 0.04 4.05
N SER A 101 -9.32 0.69 2.91
CA SER A 101 -10.32 1.77 2.84
C SER A 101 -11.50 1.44 1.93
N VAL A 102 -11.23 0.85 0.77
CA VAL A 102 -12.27 0.55 -0.23
C VAL A 102 -12.96 -0.77 0.05
N GLN A 103 -12.16 -1.82 0.20
CA GLN A 103 -12.65 -3.19 0.22
C GLN A 103 -13.74 -3.48 1.26
N PRO A 104 -13.70 -2.94 2.50
CA PRO A 104 -14.79 -3.12 3.47
C PRO A 104 -16.16 -2.64 2.97
N THR A 105 -16.18 -1.62 2.12
CA THR A 105 -17.40 -1.06 1.53
C THR A 105 -17.90 -1.91 0.36
N LEU A 106 -16.98 -2.36 -0.50
CA LEU A 106 -17.34 -3.14 -1.69
C LEU A 106 -17.72 -4.58 -1.37
N TYR A 107 -17.13 -5.16 -0.32
CA TYR A 107 -17.28 -6.57 0.02
C TYR A 107 -17.55 -6.76 1.52
N PRO A 108 -18.75 -6.42 2.01
CA PRO A 108 -19.08 -6.49 3.44
C PRO A 108 -19.06 -7.92 4.00
N SER A 109 -19.14 -8.94 3.13
CA SER A 109 -19.13 -10.36 3.49
C SER A 109 -17.73 -10.99 3.61
N LEU A 110 -16.66 -10.19 3.49
CA LEU A 110 -15.30 -10.70 3.62
C LEU A 110 -15.03 -11.29 5.00
N ARG A 111 -14.27 -12.38 5.01
CA ARG A 111 -13.84 -13.07 6.24
C ARG A 111 -12.85 -12.23 7.04
N ILE A 112 -11.91 -11.60 6.35
CA ILE A 112 -10.95 -10.67 6.95
C ILE A 112 -11.64 -9.33 7.09
N LYS A 113 -11.55 -8.73 8.28
CA LYS A 113 -12.06 -7.40 8.58
C LYS A 113 -10.87 -6.46 8.75
N PRO A 114 -10.43 -5.73 7.70
CA PRO A 114 -9.26 -4.86 7.79
C PRO A 114 -9.32 -3.84 8.92
N ALA A 115 -10.52 -3.39 9.30
CA ALA A 115 -10.71 -2.44 10.38
C ALA A 115 -10.40 -2.99 11.79
N THR A 116 -10.44 -4.31 12.00
CA THR A 116 -10.26 -4.94 13.32
C THR A 116 -9.12 -5.93 13.38
N ASP A 117 -8.78 -6.56 12.25
CA ASP A 117 -7.80 -7.64 12.18
C ASP A 117 -6.41 -7.11 11.82
N ILE A 118 -6.32 -5.90 11.28
CA ILE A 118 -5.08 -5.30 10.80
C ILE A 118 -4.78 -4.05 11.62
N LEU A 119 -3.57 -4.00 12.18
CA LEU A 119 -3.08 -2.89 12.97
C LEU A 119 -2.23 -1.95 12.10
N PRO A 120 -2.56 -0.65 12.00
CA PRO A 120 -1.73 0.30 11.27
C PRO A 120 -0.39 0.50 11.98
N VAL A 121 0.71 0.50 11.23
CA VAL A 121 2.05 0.83 11.76
C VAL A 121 2.43 2.25 11.35
N THR A 122 2.44 2.53 10.05
CA THR A 122 2.74 3.88 9.53
C THR A 122 2.27 4.03 8.09
N LEU A 123 1.82 5.24 7.74
CA LEU A 123 1.61 5.67 6.37
C LEU A 123 2.97 5.98 5.74
N VAL A 124 3.38 5.21 4.72
CA VAL A 124 4.68 5.41 4.07
C VAL A 124 4.61 6.64 3.17
N GLY A 125 3.57 6.72 2.35
CA GLY A 125 3.35 7.90 1.52
C GLY A 125 2.06 7.86 0.72
N MET A 126 1.71 9.03 0.20
CA MET A 126 0.63 9.23 -0.75
C MET A 126 1.23 9.41 -2.15
N THR A 127 0.61 8.85 -3.17
CA THR A 127 1.20 8.90 -4.53
C THR A 127 0.10 9.00 -5.56
N PRO A 128 -0.13 10.17 -6.14
CA PRO A 128 -1.12 10.33 -7.19
C PRO A 128 -0.85 9.41 -8.37
N TYR A 129 -1.93 8.89 -8.96
CA TYR A 129 -1.82 8.11 -10.18
C TYR A 129 -1.52 9.01 -11.38
N LEU A 130 -0.87 8.44 -12.40
CA LEU A 130 -0.88 8.97 -13.76
C LEU A 130 -1.90 8.18 -14.58
N ALA A 131 -2.71 8.89 -15.36
CA ALA A 131 -3.51 8.30 -16.43
C ALA A 131 -2.59 8.04 -17.62
N LEU A 132 -2.28 6.77 -17.87
CA LEU A 132 -1.28 6.35 -18.85
C LEU A 132 -1.95 5.60 -19.99
N VAL A 133 -1.50 5.86 -21.20
CA VAL A 133 -1.95 5.18 -22.41
C VAL A 133 -0.76 4.58 -23.16
N ASN A 134 -0.93 3.42 -23.80
CA ASN A 134 0.06 2.89 -24.73
C ASN A 134 0.31 3.90 -25.87
N ALA A 135 1.57 4.11 -26.25
CA ALA A 135 1.94 5.13 -27.24
C ALA A 135 1.37 4.90 -28.66
N LYS A 136 0.96 3.66 -28.99
CA LYS A 136 0.31 3.31 -30.26
C LYS A 136 -1.14 3.78 -30.35
N VAL A 137 -1.78 4.10 -29.22
CA VAL A 137 -3.11 4.73 -29.24
C VAL A 137 -2.95 6.16 -29.81
N PRO A 138 -3.73 6.57 -30.82
CA PRO A 138 -3.49 7.79 -31.58
C PRO A 138 -3.99 9.04 -30.86
N VAL A 139 -3.57 9.25 -29.61
CA VAL A 139 -4.03 10.33 -28.72
C VAL A 139 -2.86 10.91 -27.94
N LYS A 140 -2.76 12.24 -27.88
CA LYS A 140 -1.66 12.94 -27.20
C LYS A 140 -2.11 13.64 -25.92
N THR A 141 -3.40 13.91 -25.78
CA THR A 141 -3.99 14.63 -24.67
C THR A 141 -5.15 13.85 -24.06
N MET A 142 -5.54 14.18 -22.83
CA MET A 142 -6.71 13.58 -22.19
C MET A 142 -7.99 13.85 -23.01
N GLN A 143 -8.13 15.04 -23.60
CA GLN A 143 -9.29 15.36 -24.42
C GLN A 143 -9.36 14.48 -25.69
N GLU A 144 -8.24 14.35 -26.41
CA GLU A 144 -8.16 13.44 -27.57
C GLU A 144 -8.46 11.99 -27.18
N PHE A 145 -8.01 11.55 -26.00
CA PHE A 145 -8.33 10.24 -25.47
C PHE A 145 -9.82 10.05 -25.21
N ILE A 146 -10.49 11.02 -24.57
CA ILE A 146 -11.93 10.97 -24.31
C ILE A 146 -12.70 10.91 -25.63
N ASP A 147 -12.34 11.76 -26.60
CA ASP A 147 -13.02 11.79 -27.91
C ASP A 147 -12.80 10.47 -28.68
N TYR A 148 -11.57 9.95 -28.67
CA TYR A 148 -11.24 8.66 -29.28
C TYR A 148 -12.03 7.51 -28.63
N ALA A 149 -12.13 7.49 -27.30
CA ALA A 149 -12.86 6.47 -26.55
C ALA A 149 -14.37 6.52 -26.81
N LYS A 150 -14.96 7.72 -26.95
CA LYS A 150 -16.38 7.90 -27.34
C LYS A 150 -16.68 7.37 -28.73
N GLN A 151 -15.75 7.56 -29.67
CA GLN A 151 -15.88 7.06 -31.04
C GLN A 151 -15.62 5.56 -31.16
N ASN A 152 -15.00 4.94 -30.16
CA ASN A 152 -14.59 3.54 -30.16
C ASN A 152 -15.08 2.79 -28.90
N PRO A 153 -16.39 2.81 -28.60
CA PRO A 153 -16.92 2.21 -27.38
C PRO A 153 -16.60 0.71 -27.32
N GLY A 154 -16.03 0.26 -26.19
CA GLY A 154 -15.69 -1.15 -25.97
C GLY A 154 -14.45 -1.65 -26.71
N LYS A 155 -13.76 -0.81 -27.50
CA LYS A 155 -12.49 -1.20 -28.15
C LYS A 155 -11.26 -0.97 -27.29
N LEU A 156 -11.38 -0.11 -26.28
CA LEU A 156 -10.30 0.14 -25.32
C LEU A 156 -10.50 -0.73 -24.10
N SER A 157 -9.39 -1.24 -23.58
CA SER A 157 -9.32 -1.87 -22.28
C SER A 157 -8.42 -1.08 -21.33
N PHE A 158 -8.75 -1.12 -20.05
CA PHE A 158 -7.90 -0.55 -19.01
C PHE A 158 -7.53 -1.61 -17.98
N ALA A 159 -6.27 -1.58 -17.57
CA ALA A 159 -5.71 -2.52 -16.62
C ALA A 159 -5.77 -1.98 -15.19
N SER A 160 -5.69 -2.89 -14.23
CA SER A 160 -5.52 -2.57 -12.81
C SER A 160 -4.76 -3.68 -12.08
N SER A 161 -4.38 -3.42 -10.84
CA SER A 161 -3.79 -4.42 -9.93
C SER A 161 -4.81 -5.38 -9.28
N GLY A 162 -6.08 -5.33 -9.71
CA GLY A 162 -7.12 -6.27 -9.30
C GLY A 162 -8.46 -5.57 -9.08
N VAL A 163 -9.53 -6.38 -9.03
CA VAL A 163 -10.87 -5.87 -8.72
C VAL A 163 -10.89 -5.27 -7.32
N GLY A 164 -11.39 -4.04 -7.20
CA GLY A 164 -11.44 -3.27 -5.96
C GLY A 164 -10.11 -2.61 -5.55
N ALA A 165 -9.05 -2.74 -6.35
CA ALA A 165 -7.85 -1.93 -6.15
C ALA A 165 -8.14 -0.45 -6.46
N ALA A 166 -7.41 0.48 -5.85
CA ALA A 166 -7.66 1.92 -6.04
C ALA A 166 -7.61 2.33 -7.52
N GLY A 167 -6.63 1.84 -8.30
CA GLY A 167 -6.54 2.13 -9.74
C GLY A 167 -7.72 1.59 -10.56
N HIS A 168 -8.37 0.50 -10.14
CA HIS A 168 -9.62 0.04 -10.76
C HIS A 168 -10.74 1.07 -10.59
N LEU A 169 -10.91 1.58 -9.37
CA LEU A 169 -11.95 2.58 -9.07
C LEU A 169 -11.69 3.91 -9.74
N VAL A 170 -10.42 4.32 -9.87
CA VAL A 170 -10.06 5.51 -10.63
C VAL A 170 -10.42 5.34 -12.10
N GLY A 171 -10.18 4.16 -12.67
CA GLY A 171 -10.60 3.85 -14.04
C GLY A 171 -12.12 3.91 -14.23
N GLU A 172 -12.88 3.28 -13.34
CA GLU A 172 -14.35 3.33 -13.36
C GLU A 172 -14.88 4.75 -13.16
N ALA A 173 -14.33 5.51 -12.20
CA ALA A 173 -14.72 6.90 -11.97
C ALA A 173 -14.41 7.79 -13.18
N MET A 174 -13.26 7.61 -13.84
CA MET A 174 -12.91 8.34 -15.05
C MET A 174 -13.91 8.02 -16.17
N GLN A 175 -14.22 6.73 -16.38
CA GLN A 175 -15.21 6.31 -17.38
C GLN A 175 -16.57 6.99 -17.16
N HIS A 176 -17.05 6.98 -15.91
CA HIS A 176 -18.30 7.60 -15.53
C HIS A 176 -18.29 9.12 -15.79
N LEU A 177 -17.26 9.82 -15.31
CA LEU A 177 -17.14 11.28 -15.44
C LEU A 177 -16.97 11.73 -16.90
N ALA A 178 -16.24 10.98 -17.71
CA ALA A 178 -15.99 11.31 -19.11
C ALA A 178 -17.08 10.79 -20.07
N GLY A 179 -17.98 9.92 -19.60
CA GLY A 179 -19.00 9.28 -20.42
C GLY A 179 -18.41 8.34 -21.48
N VAL A 180 -17.37 7.58 -21.11
CA VAL A 180 -16.70 6.62 -22.00
C VAL A 180 -16.87 5.19 -21.49
N LYS A 181 -16.68 4.19 -22.37
CA LYS A 181 -16.77 2.78 -22.02
C LYS A 181 -15.52 2.03 -22.46
N MET A 182 -14.85 1.43 -21.49
CA MET A 182 -13.67 0.59 -21.62
C MET A 182 -13.89 -0.73 -20.90
N LEU A 183 -13.21 -1.79 -21.36
CA LEU A 183 -13.23 -3.07 -20.69
C LEU A 183 -12.17 -3.10 -19.57
N HIS A 184 -12.59 -3.39 -18.33
CA HIS A 184 -11.66 -3.61 -17.23
C HIS A 184 -10.96 -4.97 -17.34
N ILE A 185 -9.63 -4.97 -17.28
CA ILE A 185 -8.80 -6.19 -17.24
C ILE A 185 -8.05 -6.23 -15.90
N PRO A 186 -8.48 -7.08 -14.92
CA PRO A 186 -7.81 -7.18 -13.64
C PRO A 186 -6.57 -8.07 -13.70
N TYR A 187 -5.44 -7.56 -13.20
CA TYR A 187 -4.22 -8.33 -12.99
C TYR A 187 -4.02 -8.64 -11.51
N LYS A 188 -3.03 -9.48 -11.17
CA LYS A 188 -2.64 -9.74 -9.77
C LYS A 188 -1.71 -8.65 -9.19
N GLY A 189 -1.39 -7.63 -9.98
CA GLY A 189 -0.52 -6.53 -9.62
C GLY A 189 -0.09 -5.73 -10.85
N THR A 190 0.39 -4.51 -10.62
CA THR A 190 0.77 -3.57 -11.68
C THR A 190 1.93 -4.07 -12.55
N GLY A 191 2.90 -4.82 -12.00
CA GLY A 191 4.06 -5.25 -12.79
C GLY A 191 3.68 -6.08 -14.02
N GLN A 192 2.72 -7.01 -13.88
CA GLN A 192 2.18 -7.75 -15.01
C GLN A 192 1.37 -6.83 -15.94
N ALA A 193 0.50 -5.99 -15.38
CA ALA A 193 -0.33 -5.05 -16.14
C ALA A 193 0.50 -4.08 -17.01
N LEU A 194 1.65 -3.62 -16.53
CA LEU A 194 2.55 -2.73 -17.28
C LEU A 194 3.21 -3.44 -18.46
N SER A 195 3.51 -4.74 -18.33
CA SER A 195 4.07 -5.51 -19.45
C SER A 195 3.08 -5.59 -20.61
N ASP A 196 1.80 -5.84 -20.29
CA ASP A 196 0.72 -5.93 -21.28
C ASP A 196 0.33 -4.54 -21.82
N LEU A 197 0.42 -3.50 -20.98
CA LEU A 197 0.23 -2.13 -21.42
C LEU A 197 1.32 -1.69 -22.40
N VAL A 198 2.59 -2.01 -22.13
CA VAL A 198 3.72 -1.62 -22.99
C VAL A 198 3.68 -2.35 -24.34
N SER A 199 3.31 -3.64 -24.34
CA SER A 199 3.14 -4.40 -25.60
C SER A 199 1.93 -3.91 -26.41
N GLY A 200 0.88 -3.45 -25.72
CA GLY A 200 -0.35 -2.89 -26.29
C GLY A 200 -1.54 -3.84 -26.22
N GLU A 201 -1.43 -4.96 -25.50
CA GLU A 201 -2.54 -5.89 -25.21
C GLU A 201 -3.66 -5.18 -24.45
N VAL A 202 -3.29 -4.30 -23.51
CA VAL A 202 -4.20 -3.34 -22.87
C VAL A 202 -3.77 -1.91 -23.20
N GLN A 203 -4.71 -0.97 -23.21
CA GLN A 203 -4.46 0.36 -23.77
C GLN A 203 -4.27 1.43 -22.70
N VAL A 204 -4.86 1.26 -21.52
CA VAL A 204 -4.90 2.27 -20.46
C VAL A 204 -4.53 1.67 -19.12
N ILE A 205 -3.85 2.43 -18.26
CA ILE A 205 -3.72 2.12 -16.83
C ILE A 205 -3.75 3.41 -16.02
N PHE A 206 -4.19 3.30 -14.77
CA PHE A 206 -3.96 4.33 -13.75
C PHE A 206 -2.92 3.78 -12.79
N ASP A 207 -1.69 4.27 -12.88
CA ASP A 207 -0.55 3.71 -12.15
C ASP A 207 0.34 4.78 -11.52
N GLN A 208 1.05 4.41 -10.44
CA GLN A 208 1.94 5.33 -9.74
C GLN A 208 3.24 5.50 -10.54
N PRO A 209 3.82 6.71 -10.57
CA PRO A 209 4.99 6.99 -11.40
C PRO A 209 6.20 6.08 -11.09
N ILE A 210 6.42 5.71 -9.83
CA ILE A 210 7.54 4.84 -9.42
C ILE A 210 7.64 3.53 -10.21
N SER A 211 6.51 2.98 -10.67
CA SER A 211 6.48 1.74 -11.45
C SER A 211 6.39 1.97 -12.95
N SER A 212 6.00 3.15 -13.43
CA SER A 212 5.60 3.35 -14.83
C SER A 212 6.33 4.47 -15.56
N TYR A 213 6.90 5.44 -14.85
CA TYR A 213 7.41 6.66 -15.46
C TYR A 213 8.59 6.42 -16.41
N GLN A 214 9.43 5.40 -16.17
CA GLN A 214 10.50 5.05 -17.12
C GLN A 214 9.97 4.67 -18.51
N TYR A 215 8.74 4.15 -18.61
CA TYR A 215 8.11 3.84 -19.89
C TYR A 215 7.55 5.08 -20.60
N VAL A 216 7.23 6.13 -19.84
CA VAL A 216 6.91 7.46 -20.38
C VAL A 216 8.17 8.10 -20.93
N GLN A 217 9.27 8.05 -20.18
CA GLN A 217 10.56 8.61 -20.60
C GLN A 217 11.12 7.95 -21.87
N SER A 218 10.91 6.65 -22.04
CA SER A 218 11.31 5.90 -23.25
C SER A 218 10.31 6.01 -24.40
N GLY A 219 9.18 6.72 -24.21
CA GLY A 219 8.17 6.93 -25.24
C GLY A 219 7.28 5.72 -25.55
N GLN A 220 7.35 4.65 -24.74
CA GLN A 220 6.50 3.47 -24.87
C GLN A 220 5.08 3.74 -24.35
N LEU A 221 4.96 4.58 -23.33
CA LEU A 221 3.70 5.07 -22.78
C LEU A 221 3.61 6.59 -22.90
N ARG A 222 2.40 7.11 -22.77
CA ARG A 222 2.12 8.54 -22.66
C ARG A 222 1.30 8.82 -21.40
N ALA A 223 1.77 9.74 -20.58
CA ALA A 223 1.00 10.27 -19.46
C ALA A 223 0.07 11.39 -19.94
N LEU A 224 -1.24 11.17 -19.78
CA LEU A 224 -2.28 12.09 -20.23
C LEU A 224 -2.70 13.10 -19.16
N ALA A 225 -2.68 12.68 -17.90
CA ALA A 225 -2.95 13.53 -16.74
C ALA A 225 -2.42 12.91 -15.44
N ALA A 226 -2.13 13.74 -14.46
CA ALA A 226 -1.96 13.33 -13.06
C ALA A 226 -3.31 13.39 -12.34
N VAL A 227 -3.67 12.31 -11.67
CA VAL A 227 -4.89 12.14 -10.84
C VAL A 227 -4.69 12.87 -9.50
N ASN A 228 -4.56 14.18 -9.60
CA ASN A 228 -4.36 15.12 -8.51
C ASN A 228 -4.96 16.48 -8.91
N PRO A 229 -5.50 17.29 -7.99
CA PRO A 229 -6.07 18.60 -8.34
C PRO A 229 -5.07 19.60 -8.92
N LYS A 230 -3.77 19.40 -8.67
CA LYS A 230 -2.66 20.22 -9.16
C LYS A 230 -1.59 19.36 -9.81
N ARG A 231 -0.75 19.94 -10.66
CA ARG A 231 0.40 19.23 -11.23
C ARG A 231 1.33 18.72 -10.12
N LEU A 232 1.97 17.60 -10.39
CA LEU A 232 2.94 17.02 -9.46
C LEU A 232 4.25 17.79 -9.60
N THR A 233 4.87 18.17 -8.48
CA THR A 233 6.18 18.87 -8.50
C THR A 233 7.25 18.05 -9.22
N ALA A 234 7.20 16.71 -9.10
CA ALA A 234 8.11 15.80 -9.79
C ALA A 234 7.88 15.72 -11.30
N PHE A 235 6.68 16.04 -11.77
CA PHE A 235 6.27 15.90 -13.17
C PHE A 235 5.48 17.14 -13.63
N PRO A 236 6.13 18.32 -13.68
CA PRO A 236 5.45 19.59 -13.94
C PRO A 236 4.88 19.70 -15.36
N ASP A 237 5.33 18.86 -16.29
CA ASP A 237 4.85 18.85 -17.67
C ASP A 237 3.55 18.05 -17.86
N ILE A 238 3.18 17.22 -16.90
CA ILE A 238 1.94 16.43 -16.94
C ILE A 238 0.79 17.28 -16.37
N PRO A 239 -0.30 17.52 -17.13
CA PRO A 239 -1.42 18.31 -16.63
C PRO A 239 -2.17 17.57 -15.51
N SER A 240 -2.76 18.32 -14.60
CA SER A 240 -3.63 17.80 -13.54
C SER A 240 -5.02 17.42 -14.06
N VAL A 241 -5.76 16.62 -13.28
CA VAL A 241 -7.18 16.34 -13.59
C VAL A 241 -8.04 17.60 -13.64
N SER A 242 -7.69 18.64 -12.87
CA SER A 242 -8.38 19.94 -12.92
C SER A 242 -8.18 20.64 -14.26
N GLU A 243 -6.94 20.63 -14.78
CA GLU A 243 -6.59 21.28 -16.06
C GLU A 243 -7.19 20.57 -17.27
N VAL A 244 -7.43 19.26 -17.18
CA VAL A 244 -8.07 18.47 -18.25
C VAL A 244 -9.58 18.32 -18.09
N GLY A 245 -10.21 19.10 -17.20
CA GLY A 245 -11.67 19.15 -17.06
C GLY A 245 -12.30 17.98 -16.28
N LEU A 246 -11.51 17.24 -15.49
CA LEU A 246 -11.96 16.14 -14.63
C LEU A 246 -11.74 16.40 -13.13
N PRO A 247 -12.08 17.58 -12.56
CA PRO A 247 -11.72 17.95 -11.18
C PRO A 247 -12.32 17.04 -10.10
N LYS A 248 -13.34 16.24 -10.44
CA LYS A 248 -13.96 15.24 -9.53
C LYS A 248 -13.17 13.93 -9.45
N LEU A 249 -12.16 13.73 -10.29
CA LEU A 249 -11.27 12.57 -10.27
C LEU A 249 -10.09 12.79 -9.30
N ASP A 250 -10.37 13.27 -8.09
CA ASP A 250 -9.37 13.45 -7.03
C ASP A 250 -9.35 12.22 -6.12
N LEU A 251 -8.64 11.19 -6.59
CA LEU A 251 -8.53 9.89 -5.95
C LEU A 251 -7.07 9.49 -5.82
N VAL A 252 -6.39 10.14 -4.88
CA VAL A 252 -4.98 9.88 -4.58
C VAL A 252 -4.87 8.64 -3.68
N PRO A 253 -4.24 7.55 -4.16
CA PRO A 253 -4.00 6.38 -3.33
C PRO A 253 -2.81 6.62 -2.39
N TRP A 254 -2.68 5.71 -1.44
CA TRP A 254 -1.61 5.69 -0.47
C TRP A 254 -1.11 4.27 -0.21
N THR A 255 0.11 4.20 0.30
CA THR A 255 0.79 2.97 0.69
C THR A 255 1.27 3.10 2.13
N GLY A 256 1.04 2.06 2.93
CA GLY A 256 1.43 2.01 4.33
C GLY A 256 1.99 0.64 4.73
N LEU A 257 2.44 0.57 5.97
CA LEU A 257 2.84 -0.68 6.62
C LEU A 257 1.86 -0.99 7.75
N CYS A 258 1.50 -2.26 7.87
CA CYS A 258 0.55 -2.75 8.84
C CYS A 258 1.05 -4.07 9.46
N ALA A 259 0.49 -4.45 10.60
CA ALA A 259 0.77 -5.69 11.32
C ALA A 259 -0.53 -6.45 11.65
N GLY A 260 -0.41 -7.72 12.03
CA GLY A 260 -1.56 -8.53 12.43
C GLY A 260 -2.09 -8.14 13.82
N LYS A 261 -3.39 -8.31 14.04
CA LYS A 261 -4.02 -8.17 15.36
C LYS A 261 -3.29 -9.01 16.40
N GLY A 262 -3.07 -8.43 17.58
CA GLY A 262 -2.33 -9.07 18.67
C GLY A 262 -0.86 -8.65 18.75
N THR A 263 -0.34 -7.95 17.74
CA THR A 263 1.04 -7.43 17.77
C THR A 263 1.20 -6.43 18.91
N PRO A 264 2.21 -6.59 19.80
CA PRO A 264 2.42 -5.68 20.93
C PRO A 264 2.66 -4.23 20.49
N ALA A 265 2.12 -3.27 21.23
CA ALA A 265 2.18 -1.86 20.88
C ALA A 265 3.62 -1.35 20.79
N GLU A 266 4.50 -1.80 21.69
CA GLU A 266 5.91 -1.45 21.71
C GLU A 266 6.66 -1.92 20.45
N VAL A 267 6.22 -3.03 19.84
CA VAL A 267 6.76 -3.56 18.59
C VAL A 267 6.30 -2.69 17.42
N LEU A 268 5.00 -2.34 17.36
CA LEU A 268 4.47 -1.41 16.36
C LEU A 268 5.22 -0.08 16.38
N ASP A 269 5.44 0.47 17.56
CA ASP A 269 6.18 1.71 17.77
C ASP A 269 7.66 1.58 17.36
N LYS A 270 8.32 0.45 17.64
CA LYS A 270 9.70 0.21 17.22
C LYS A 270 9.82 0.13 15.71
N VAL A 271 8.92 -0.60 15.04
CA VAL A 271 8.86 -0.68 13.58
C VAL A 271 8.55 0.69 12.97
N GLN A 272 7.55 1.41 13.49
CA GLN A 272 7.20 2.74 12.99
C GLN A 272 8.38 3.70 13.08
N ARG A 273 9.07 3.77 14.23
CA ARG A 273 10.24 4.64 14.39
C ARG A 273 11.35 4.28 13.41
N ALA A 274 11.60 3.00 13.19
CA ALA A 274 12.60 2.55 12.23
C ALA A 274 12.22 2.97 10.79
N VAL A 275 10.97 2.75 10.38
CA VAL A 275 10.49 3.17 9.06
C VAL A 275 10.55 4.69 8.90
N SER A 276 10.08 5.45 9.89
CA SER A 276 10.09 6.93 9.87
C SER A 276 11.53 7.47 9.72
N LYS A 277 12.51 6.89 10.42
CA LYS A 277 13.93 7.21 10.23
C LYS A 277 14.43 6.92 8.83
N VAL A 278 14.08 5.77 8.25
CA VAL A 278 14.45 5.42 6.87
C VAL A 278 13.86 6.41 5.87
N LEU A 279 12.58 6.76 6.04
CA LEU A 279 11.88 7.71 5.17
C LEU A 279 12.45 9.13 5.26
N ALA A 280 13.01 9.50 6.42
CA ALA A 280 13.69 10.78 6.61
C ALA A 280 15.11 10.83 6.03
N LYS A 281 15.69 9.71 5.58
CA LYS A 281 17.02 9.70 4.96
C LYS A 281 16.98 10.46 3.63
N PRO A 282 17.90 11.42 3.38
CA PRO A 282 17.85 12.28 2.19
C PRO A 282 17.78 11.52 0.86
N GLU A 283 18.52 10.42 0.72
CA GLU A 283 18.55 9.59 -0.47
C GLU A 283 17.24 8.86 -0.72
N ILE A 284 16.58 8.36 0.35
CA ILE A 284 15.28 7.70 0.27
C ILE A 284 14.20 8.73 -0.03
N ALA A 285 14.17 9.84 0.70
CA ALA A 285 13.22 10.93 0.48
C ALA A 285 13.33 11.51 -0.93
N LYS A 286 14.55 11.74 -1.43
CA LYS A 286 14.79 12.23 -2.79
C LYS A 286 14.35 11.22 -3.85
N ARG A 287 14.59 9.92 -3.63
CA ARG A 287 14.15 8.89 -4.57
C ARG A 287 12.62 8.83 -4.63
N LEU A 288 11.98 8.73 -3.48
CA LEU A 288 10.52 8.66 -3.37
C LEU A 288 9.84 9.91 -3.96
N SER A 289 10.30 11.11 -3.59
CA SER A 289 9.73 12.36 -4.13
C SER A 289 9.98 12.53 -5.62
N GLY A 290 11.14 12.11 -6.14
CA GLY A 290 11.41 12.09 -7.58
C GLY A 290 10.48 11.17 -8.36
N ASP A 291 9.94 10.14 -7.70
CA ASP A 291 8.95 9.22 -8.25
C ASP A 291 7.49 9.64 -7.89
N GLY A 292 7.29 10.87 -7.41
CA GLY A 292 5.98 11.45 -7.11
C GLY A 292 5.35 11.02 -5.79
N VAL A 293 6.11 10.34 -4.92
CA VAL A 293 5.64 9.93 -3.58
C VAL A 293 5.78 11.09 -2.60
N GLU A 294 4.66 11.49 -2.00
CA GLU A 294 4.64 12.37 -0.83
C GLU A 294 4.87 11.52 0.42
N VAL A 295 6.07 11.61 0.99
CA VAL A 295 6.51 10.83 2.15
C VAL A 295 5.82 11.33 3.41
N VAL A 296 5.32 10.41 4.25
CA VAL A 296 4.60 10.74 5.49
C VAL A 296 5.31 10.24 6.76
N GLY A 297 5.38 8.92 6.98
CA GLY A 297 6.07 8.32 8.12
C GLY A 297 5.44 8.61 9.50
N ASN A 298 4.12 8.77 9.55
CA ASN A 298 3.36 9.11 10.77
C ASN A 298 3.34 7.99 11.83
N THR A 299 2.82 8.31 13.01
CA THR A 299 2.64 7.35 14.10
C THR A 299 1.49 6.36 13.83
N PRO A 300 1.42 5.21 14.54
CA PRO A 300 0.32 4.27 14.41
C PRO A 300 -1.06 4.91 14.67
N ALA A 301 -1.13 5.80 15.67
CA ALA A 301 -2.36 6.49 16.06
C ALA A 301 -2.83 7.49 14.98
N GLU A 302 -1.90 8.28 14.43
CA GLU A 302 -2.21 9.20 13.32
C GLU A 302 -2.64 8.42 12.07
N PHE A 303 -2.02 7.27 11.80
CA PHE A 303 -2.42 6.44 10.67
C PHE A 303 -3.81 5.83 10.88
N ALA A 304 -4.13 5.39 12.10
CA ALA A 304 -5.48 4.92 12.44
C ALA A 304 -6.54 6.01 12.23
N ALA A 305 -6.25 7.26 12.64
CA ALA A 305 -7.14 8.40 12.43
C ALA A 305 -7.31 8.72 10.94
N PHE A 306 -6.21 8.69 10.17
CA PHE A 306 -6.25 8.84 8.72
C PHE A 306 -7.15 7.79 8.06
N LEU A 307 -7.03 6.52 8.44
CA LEU A 307 -7.84 5.43 7.87
C LEU A 307 -9.34 5.60 8.11
N GLN A 308 -9.75 6.19 9.23
CA GLN A 308 -11.17 6.47 9.47
C GLN A 308 -11.71 7.48 8.45
N GLN A 309 -10.99 8.57 8.24
CA GLN A 309 -11.37 9.63 7.29
C GLN A 309 -11.29 9.13 5.84
N ASP A 310 -10.26 8.34 5.52
CA ASP A 310 -10.04 7.84 4.17
C ASP A 310 -11.11 6.82 3.75
N ARG A 311 -11.58 5.96 4.67
CA ARG A 311 -12.73 5.06 4.40
C ARG A 311 -13.98 5.82 3.98
N GLU A 312 -14.31 6.90 4.69
CA GLU A 312 -15.46 7.73 4.33
C GLU A 312 -15.27 8.42 2.99
N ARG A 313 -14.07 8.95 2.72
CA ARG A 313 -13.72 9.58 1.44
C ARG A 313 -13.93 8.59 0.29
N TRP A 314 -13.38 7.38 0.41
CA TRP A 314 -13.49 6.36 -0.62
C TRP A 314 -14.90 5.79 -0.76
N HIS A 315 -15.64 5.65 0.34
CA HIS A 315 -17.04 5.26 0.28
C HIS A 315 -17.86 6.27 -0.54
N ARG A 316 -17.76 7.57 -0.23
CA ARG A 316 -18.43 8.63 -1.00
C ARG A 316 -17.97 8.65 -2.45
N ALA A 317 -16.69 8.42 -2.71
CA ALA A 317 -16.17 8.38 -4.07
C ALA A 317 -16.73 7.21 -4.90
N VAL A 318 -16.79 6.02 -4.31
CA VAL A 318 -17.37 4.82 -4.95
C VAL A 318 -18.85 5.03 -5.26
N GLU A 319 -19.63 5.57 -4.31
CA GLU A 319 -21.04 5.90 -4.52
C GLU A 319 -21.23 6.98 -5.59
N SER A 320 -20.47 8.07 -5.51
CA SER A 320 -20.55 9.19 -6.44
C SER A 320 -20.09 8.82 -7.86
N ALA A 321 -19.21 7.84 -7.99
CA ALA A 321 -18.75 7.30 -9.26
C ALA A 321 -19.75 6.30 -9.89
N GLY A 322 -20.85 5.98 -9.19
CA GLY A 322 -21.87 5.06 -9.70
C GLY A 322 -21.35 3.63 -9.90
N ILE A 323 -20.27 3.25 -9.22
CA ILE A 323 -19.71 1.90 -9.28
C ILE A 323 -20.69 0.98 -8.53
N PRO A 324 -21.36 0.04 -9.21
CA PRO A 324 -22.34 -0.82 -8.55
C PRO A 324 -21.66 -1.65 -7.47
N PRO A 325 -22.34 -1.89 -6.32
CA PRO A 325 -21.89 -2.91 -5.37
C PRO A 325 -21.83 -4.25 -6.09
N THR A 326 -20.70 -4.93 -6.03
CA THR A 326 -20.53 -6.28 -6.60
C THR A 326 -21.00 -7.36 -5.64
#